data_AF-A0A1G1PT78-F1
#
_entry.id   AF-A0A1G1PT78-F1
#
_cell.length_a   1.000
_cell.length_b   1.000
_cell.length_c   1.000
_cell.angle_alpha   90.00
_cell.angle_beta   90.00
_cell.angle_gamma   90.00
#
_symmetry.space_group_name_H-M   'P 1'
#
loop_
_entity.id
_entity.type
_entity.pdbx_description
1 polymer ?
#
loop_
_entity_poly.entity_id
_entity_poly.type
_entity_poly.pdbx_seq_one_letter_code
_entity_poly.pdbx_strand_id
1 'polypeptide(L)'
;MNRVFKKIVKALSEIDDVRVIILYGSFARGEATSRSDIDLLILTSKKNTFKEAQDSIISIETKIGRNIQPTIRTLKELGNTDSGLFQNIFQEGKVLYLKEPADIPSSMLLEQKPQLIYSFQISNLGQNEKAKFNNELYGRKKGKYSYKGLLGEIGGQKLSAGCVLVPQRKKQKAEKFFRKFKVYFTQLKVWK
;
A
#
# COMPACT_ATOMS: atom_id res chain seq x y z
N MET A 1 10.99 24.78 13.87
CA MET A 1 10.91 24.44 12.44
C MET A 1 11.99 25.23 11.68
N ASN A 2 12.86 24.53 10.94
CA ASN A 2 14.03 25.10 10.26
C ASN A 2 13.62 26.27 9.32
N ARG A 3 14.38 27.37 9.32
CA ARG A 3 14.05 28.63 8.61
C ARG A 3 13.87 28.40 7.09
N VAL A 4 14.56 27.41 6.54
CA VAL A 4 14.45 26.98 5.14
C VAL A 4 13.06 26.40 4.84
N PHE A 5 12.58 25.45 5.65
CA PHE A 5 11.27 24.81 5.43
C PHE A 5 10.11 25.81 5.53
N LYS A 6 10.21 26.81 6.42
CA LYS A 6 9.22 27.90 6.48
C LYS A 6 9.14 28.70 5.17
N LYS A 7 10.28 28.98 4.53
CA LYS A 7 10.32 29.68 3.23
C LYS A 7 9.68 28.83 2.12
N ILE A 8 9.99 27.54 2.09
CA ILE A 8 9.42 26.58 1.14
C ILE A 8 7.89 26.52 1.30
N VAL A 9 7.42 26.30 2.53
CA VAL A 9 5.99 26.22 2.82
C VAL A 9 5.29 27.50 2.41
N LYS A 10 5.82 28.68 2.78
CA LYS A 10 5.22 29.96 2.43
C LYS A 10 5.01 30.09 0.91
N ALA A 11 6.07 29.92 0.14
CA ALA A 11 6.04 30.10 -1.32
C ALA A 11 5.14 29.08 -2.04
N LEU A 12 5.10 27.83 -1.57
CA LEU A 12 4.27 26.79 -2.18
C LEU A 12 2.81 26.86 -1.72
N SER A 13 2.53 27.31 -0.48
CA SER A 13 1.17 27.44 0.04
C SER A 13 0.37 28.58 -0.61
N GLU A 14 1.05 29.55 -1.24
CA GLU A 14 0.43 30.62 -2.02
C GLU A 14 -0.21 30.07 -3.33
N ILE A 15 0.22 28.90 -3.79
CA ILE A 15 -0.38 28.22 -4.94
C ILE A 15 -1.66 27.51 -4.48
N ASP A 16 -2.82 28.00 -4.92
CA ASP A 16 -4.12 27.53 -4.44
C ASP A 16 -4.32 26.02 -4.61
N ASP A 17 -3.82 25.42 -5.69
CA ASP A 17 -4.02 23.99 -5.93
C ASP A 17 -3.04 23.09 -5.14
N VAL A 18 -2.09 23.64 -4.38
CA VAL A 18 -1.22 22.86 -3.49
C VAL A 18 -1.99 22.45 -2.24
N ARG A 19 -2.07 21.14 -2.01
CA ARG A 19 -2.84 20.53 -0.93
C ARG A 19 -1.96 20.05 0.21
N VAL A 20 -0.82 19.42 -0.10
CA VAL A 20 0.09 18.83 0.89
C VAL A 20 1.53 19.07 0.48
N ILE A 21 2.40 19.36 1.45
CA ILE A 21 3.85 19.37 1.29
C ILE A 21 4.44 18.46 2.36
N ILE A 22 5.14 17.41 1.93
CA ILE A 22 5.79 16.45 2.82
C ILE A 22 7.29 16.46 2.55
N LEU A 23 8.08 16.67 3.60
CA LEU A 23 9.52 16.47 3.59
C LEU A 23 9.82 15.00 3.83
N TYR A 24 10.64 14.38 2.99
CA TYR A 24 11.12 13.01 3.22
C TYR A 24 12.64 12.95 3.05
N GLY A 25 13.21 11.74 3.08
CA GLY A 25 14.64 11.55 2.85
C GLY A 25 15.51 12.01 4.01
N SER A 26 16.78 12.31 3.71
CA SER A 26 17.83 12.56 4.71
C SER A 26 17.49 13.68 5.71
N PHE A 27 16.81 14.73 5.25
CA PHE A 27 16.36 15.83 6.10
C PHE A 27 15.23 15.43 7.06
N ALA A 28 14.34 14.54 6.61
CA ALA A 28 13.28 14.03 7.46
C ALA A 28 13.85 13.11 8.54
N ARG A 29 14.82 12.25 8.19
CA ARG A 29 15.55 11.37 9.14
C ARG A 29 16.48 12.09 10.11
N GLY A 30 16.93 13.30 9.77
CA GLY A 30 17.92 14.02 10.57
C GLY A 30 19.38 13.65 10.26
N GLU A 31 19.61 12.97 9.14
CA GLU A 31 20.92 12.51 8.65
C GLU A 31 21.49 13.44 7.55
N ALA A 32 20.82 14.55 7.26
CA ALA A 32 21.23 15.47 6.21
C ALA A 32 22.59 16.11 6.52
N THR A 33 23.49 16.08 5.53
CA THR A 33 24.80 16.73 5.56
C THR A 33 24.71 18.11 4.90
N SER A 34 25.80 18.89 4.84
CA SER A 34 25.81 20.18 4.12
C SER A 34 25.56 20.05 2.61
N ARG A 35 25.77 18.87 2.01
CA ARG A 35 25.59 18.60 0.57
C ARG A 35 24.27 17.91 0.22
N SER A 36 23.47 17.52 1.21
CA SER A 36 22.22 16.78 0.96
C SER A 36 21.15 17.63 0.27
N ASP A 37 20.45 17.08 -0.71
CA ASP A 37 19.29 17.73 -1.34
C ASP A 37 18.07 17.69 -0.41
N ILE A 38 17.12 18.59 -0.63
CA ILE A 38 15.84 18.61 0.11
C ILE A 38 14.79 17.85 -0.71
N ASP A 39 14.46 16.63 -0.29
CA ASP A 39 13.41 15.83 -0.93
C ASP A 39 12.01 16.24 -0.49
N LEU A 40 11.15 16.63 -1.44
CA LEU A 40 9.77 17.06 -1.16
C LEU A 40 8.76 16.28 -1.99
N LEU A 41 7.68 15.83 -1.36
CA LEU A 41 6.46 15.40 -2.04
C LEU A 41 5.46 16.55 -1.99
N ILE A 42 5.00 16.99 -3.15
CA ILE A 42 3.99 18.04 -3.29
C ILE A 42 2.76 17.42 -3.94
N LEU A 43 1.63 17.48 -3.23
CA LEU A 43 0.36 16.99 -3.73
C LEU A 43 -0.50 18.16 -4.20
N THR A 44 -0.94 18.08 -5.46
CA THR A 44 -1.86 19.03 -6.07
C THR A 44 -3.17 18.33 -6.46
N SER A 45 -4.24 19.09 -6.71
CA SER A 45 -5.49 18.49 -7.20
C SER A 45 -5.45 18.26 -8.70
N LYS A 46 -4.71 19.09 -9.44
CA LYS A 46 -4.65 19.12 -10.89
C LYS A 46 -3.21 19.09 -11.42
N LYS A 47 -3.02 18.50 -12.60
CA LYS A 47 -1.69 18.39 -13.26
C LYS A 47 -1.16 19.71 -13.81
N ASN A 48 -2.04 20.62 -14.21
CA ASN A 48 -1.63 21.91 -14.78
C ASN A 48 -0.83 22.77 -13.79
N THR A 49 -1.01 22.55 -12.49
CA THR A 49 -0.26 23.22 -11.42
C THR A 49 1.19 22.72 -11.29
N PHE A 50 1.57 21.61 -11.92
CA PHE A 50 2.92 21.06 -11.77
C PHE A 50 4.01 22.04 -12.21
N LYS A 51 3.76 22.77 -13.30
CA LYS A 51 4.71 23.77 -13.81
C LYS A 51 4.88 24.93 -12.84
N GLU A 52 3.79 25.47 -12.32
CA GLU A 52 3.80 26.58 -11.36
C GLU A 52 4.54 26.21 -10.06
N ALA A 53 4.27 25.00 -9.54
CA ALA A 53 4.99 24.49 -8.38
C ALA A 53 6.49 24.31 -8.67
N GLN A 54 6.85 23.78 -9.85
CA GLN A 54 8.25 23.63 -10.27
C GLN A 54 8.96 24.99 -10.38
N ASP A 55 8.33 25.98 -11.01
CA ASP A 55 8.88 27.33 -11.18
C ASP A 55 9.09 28.01 -9.81
N SER A 56 8.15 27.82 -8.88
CA SER A 56 8.27 28.30 -7.50
C SER A 56 9.46 27.65 -6.78
N ILE A 57 9.67 26.34 -6.96
CA ILE A 57 10.80 25.60 -6.39
C ILE A 57 12.14 26.14 -6.90
N ILE A 58 12.29 26.33 -8.20
CA ILE A 58 13.52 26.89 -8.81
C ILE A 58 13.84 28.27 -8.22
N SER A 59 12.81 29.12 -8.03
CA SER A 59 12.97 30.42 -7.37
C SER A 59 13.47 30.28 -5.94
N ILE A 60 12.95 29.30 -5.20
CA ILE A 60 13.32 29.05 -3.80
C ILE A 60 14.75 28.50 -3.72
N GLU A 61 15.13 27.53 -4.55
CA GLU A 61 16.48 26.96 -4.62
C GLU A 61 17.54 28.04 -4.75
N THR A 62 17.31 28.98 -5.68
CA THR A 62 18.18 30.14 -5.92
C THR A 62 18.33 31.01 -4.68
N LYS A 63 17.25 31.19 -3.89
CA LYS A 63 17.24 32.02 -2.66
C LYS A 63 17.84 31.31 -1.45
N ILE A 64 17.80 29.98 -1.39
CA ILE A 64 18.31 29.20 -0.26
C ILE A 64 19.71 28.65 -0.50
N GLY A 65 20.21 28.69 -1.75
CA GLY A 65 21.52 28.17 -2.13
C GLY A 65 21.61 26.65 -1.97
N ARG A 66 20.49 25.95 -2.15
CA ARG A 66 20.39 24.51 -1.92
C ARG A 66 19.36 23.88 -2.85
N ASN A 67 19.73 22.72 -3.38
CA ASN A 67 18.91 21.95 -4.31
C ASN A 67 17.73 21.31 -3.56
N ILE A 68 16.57 21.36 -4.21
CA ILE A 68 15.31 20.78 -3.79
C ILE A 68 14.94 19.77 -4.86
N GLN A 69 14.69 18.53 -4.46
CA GLN A 69 14.21 17.49 -5.35
C GLN A 69 12.69 17.31 -5.19
N PRO A 70 11.86 17.94 -6.05
CA PRO A 70 10.42 17.85 -5.93
C PRO A 70 9.86 16.63 -6.65
N THR A 71 9.08 15.84 -5.93
CA THR A 71 8.13 14.89 -6.50
C THR A 71 6.75 15.52 -6.46
N ILE A 72 6.26 15.98 -7.62
CA ILE A 72 4.93 16.59 -7.73
C ILE A 72 3.95 15.54 -8.28
N ARG A 73 2.83 15.32 -7.59
CA ARG A 73 1.81 14.33 -7.96
C ARG A 73 0.40 14.84 -7.66
N THR A 74 -0.57 14.32 -8.40
CA THR A 74 -1.98 14.44 -7.99
C THR A 74 -2.36 13.36 -6.97
N LEU A 75 -3.42 13.58 -6.18
CA LEU A 75 -3.97 12.55 -5.29
C LEU A 75 -4.30 11.24 -6.01
N LYS A 76 -4.74 11.31 -7.28
CA LYS A 76 -5.04 10.13 -8.10
C LYS A 76 -3.78 9.36 -8.50
N GLU A 77 -2.70 10.05 -8.81
CA GLU A 77 -1.42 9.44 -9.19
C GLU A 77 -0.64 8.91 -7.99
N LEU A 78 -0.92 9.47 -6.81
CA LEU A 78 -0.40 8.95 -5.56
C LEU A 78 -0.66 7.45 -5.52
N GLY A 79 -1.91 6.98 -5.68
CA GLY A 79 -2.24 5.55 -5.65
C GLY A 79 -1.49 4.61 -6.64
N ASN A 80 -0.82 5.14 -7.66
CA ASN A 80 -0.03 4.38 -8.65
C ASN A 80 1.49 4.59 -8.51
N THR A 81 1.94 5.31 -7.49
CA THR A 81 3.37 5.61 -7.26
C THR A 81 4.10 4.37 -6.73
N ASP A 82 5.40 4.28 -7.01
CA ASP A 82 6.29 3.20 -6.55
C ASP A 82 6.13 2.97 -5.03
N SER A 83 5.92 1.71 -4.66
CA SER A 83 5.93 1.21 -3.29
C SER A 83 7.09 1.74 -2.46
N GLY A 84 8.31 1.79 -3.02
CA GLY A 84 9.51 2.22 -2.27
C GLY A 84 9.47 3.69 -1.88
N LEU A 85 9.09 4.57 -2.80
CA LEU A 85 8.97 6.01 -2.50
C LEU A 85 7.88 6.26 -1.46
N PHE A 86 6.75 5.57 -1.58
CA PHE A 86 5.69 5.67 -0.59
C PHE A 86 6.08 5.17 0.77
N GLN A 87 6.75 4.02 0.86
CA GLN A 87 7.25 3.50 2.13
C GLN A 87 8.13 4.53 2.82
N ASN A 88 9.07 5.15 2.11
CA ASN A 88 9.94 6.17 2.67
C ASN A 88 9.16 7.41 3.16
N ILE A 89 8.22 7.90 2.34
CA ILE A 89 7.38 9.05 2.70
C ILE A 89 6.50 8.75 3.92
N PHE A 90 5.98 7.53 4.04
CA PHE A 90 5.13 7.17 5.18
C PHE A 90 5.91 6.81 6.44
N GLN A 91 7.09 6.20 6.33
CA GLN A 91 7.91 5.82 7.48
C GLN A 91 8.62 7.04 8.10
N GLU A 92 9.10 7.95 7.27
CA GLU A 92 10.03 9.02 7.70
C GLU A 92 9.48 10.43 7.44
N GLY A 93 8.45 10.55 6.61
CA GLY A 93 7.98 11.83 6.11
C GLY A 93 7.43 12.75 7.19
N LYS A 94 7.74 14.03 7.06
CA LYS A 94 7.27 15.12 7.92
C LYS A 94 6.35 16.02 7.11
N VAL A 95 5.07 16.07 7.50
CA VAL A 95 4.11 17.00 6.90
C VAL A 95 4.54 18.43 7.26
N LEU A 96 4.89 19.22 6.24
CA LEU A 96 5.25 20.62 6.38
C LEU A 96 4.03 21.55 6.18
N TYR A 97 3.08 21.13 5.34
CA TYR A 97 1.87 21.88 5.04
C TYR A 97 0.73 20.94 4.68
N LEU A 98 -0.47 21.30 5.13
CA LEU A 98 -1.72 20.65 4.79
C LEU A 98 -2.78 21.76 4.64
N LYS A 99 -3.34 21.92 3.43
CA LYS A 99 -4.31 22.98 3.13
C LYS A 99 -5.64 22.78 3.86
N GLU A 100 -6.10 21.54 3.92
CA GLU A 100 -7.34 21.14 4.59
C GLU A 100 -7.10 19.82 5.34
N PRO A 101 -7.73 19.61 6.51
CA PRO A 101 -7.69 18.31 7.18
C PRO A 101 -8.04 17.18 6.21
N ALA A 102 -7.23 16.12 6.21
CA ALA A 102 -7.39 14.99 5.30
C ALA A 102 -7.25 13.68 6.07
N ASP A 103 -8.16 12.74 5.80
CA ASP A 103 -8.04 11.37 6.28
C ASP A 103 -6.97 10.65 5.47
N ILE A 104 -6.03 9.99 6.15
CA ILE A 104 -5.07 9.08 5.53
C ILE A 104 -5.60 7.66 5.77
N PRO A 105 -6.15 6.97 4.75
CA PRO A 105 -6.61 5.61 4.91
C PRO A 105 -5.47 4.72 5.40
N SER A 106 -5.69 3.93 6.44
CA SER A 106 -4.67 3.00 6.98
C SER A 106 -4.20 1.97 5.94
N SER A 107 -5.00 1.69 4.93
CA SER A 107 -4.64 0.87 3.77
C SER A 107 -3.61 1.53 2.82
N MET A 108 -3.41 2.85 2.90
CA MET A 108 -2.29 3.53 2.22
C MET A 108 -1.00 3.44 3.05
N LEU A 109 -1.12 3.41 4.38
CA LEU A 109 0.01 3.33 5.32
C LEU A 109 0.66 1.94 5.34
N LEU A 110 -0.13 0.92 5.03
CA LEU A 110 0.28 -0.47 5.11
C LEU A 110 0.14 -1.06 3.70
N GLU A 111 1.25 -1.56 3.12
CA GLU A 111 1.18 -2.46 1.95
C GLU A 111 0.34 -3.73 2.20
N GLN A 112 -0.09 -3.89 3.44
CA GLN A 112 -0.94 -4.96 3.90
C GLN A 112 -2.24 -4.99 3.09
N LYS A 113 -2.39 -6.06 2.33
CA LYS A 113 -3.62 -6.35 1.59
C LYS A 113 -4.53 -7.11 2.54
N PRO A 114 -5.83 -6.78 2.60
CA PRO A 114 -6.75 -7.53 3.43
C PRO A 114 -6.77 -9.00 2.95
N GLN A 115 -6.57 -9.90 3.89
CA GLN A 115 -6.66 -11.35 3.74
C GLN A 115 -7.78 -11.87 4.63
N LEU A 116 -8.23 -13.08 4.33
CA LEU A 116 -9.18 -13.85 5.13
C LEU A 116 -8.50 -15.13 5.56
N ILE A 117 -8.46 -15.35 6.87
CA ILE A 117 -8.18 -16.66 7.44
C ILE A 117 -9.51 -17.39 7.50
N TYR A 118 -9.60 -18.52 6.82
CA TYR A 118 -10.71 -19.45 6.96
C TYR A 118 -10.28 -20.61 7.84
N SER A 119 -11.01 -20.81 8.93
CA SER A 119 -10.95 -22.03 9.73
C SER A 119 -12.16 -22.88 9.39
N PHE A 120 -11.96 -24.14 9.05
CA PHE A 120 -13.02 -25.00 8.56
C PHE A 120 -12.90 -26.42 9.10
N GLN A 121 -14.04 -27.09 9.20
CA GLN A 121 -14.14 -28.46 9.71
C GLN A 121 -14.74 -29.36 8.64
N ILE A 122 -14.00 -30.41 8.29
CA ILE A 122 -14.46 -31.45 7.34
C ILE A 122 -14.93 -32.71 8.05
N SER A 123 -15.12 -32.69 9.38
CA SER A 123 -15.51 -33.85 10.18
C SER A 123 -16.83 -34.47 9.69
N ASN A 124 -17.75 -33.65 9.22
CA ASN A 124 -19.05 -34.03 8.66
C ASN A 124 -19.00 -34.76 7.31
N LEU A 125 -17.84 -34.77 6.64
CA LEU A 125 -17.66 -35.44 5.35
C LEU A 125 -17.28 -36.91 5.50
N GLY A 126 -17.79 -37.76 4.61
CA GLY A 126 -17.34 -39.15 4.49
C GLY A 126 -15.88 -39.25 4.02
N GLN A 127 -15.24 -40.42 4.15
CA GLN A 127 -13.82 -40.58 3.80
C GLN A 127 -13.52 -40.24 2.33
N ASN A 128 -14.37 -40.68 1.40
CA ASN A 128 -14.23 -40.38 -0.03
C ASN A 128 -14.39 -38.87 -0.31
N GLU A 129 -15.31 -38.21 0.38
CA GLU A 129 -15.54 -36.78 0.24
C GLU A 129 -14.41 -35.94 0.85
N LYS A 130 -13.83 -36.36 1.99
CA LYS A 130 -12.63 -35.75 2.58
C LYS A 130 -11.46 -35.80 1.62
N ALA A 131 -11.22 -36.95 1.00
CA ALA A 131 -10.17 -37.10 -0.02
C ALA A 131 -10.42 -36.17 -1.21
N LYS A 132 -11.66 -36.12 -1.73
CA LYS A 132 -12.05 -35.22 -2.83
C LYS A 132 -11.86 -33.75 -2.46
N PHE A 133 -12.33 -33.33 -1.29
CA PHE A 133 -12.18 -31.98 -0.77
C PHE A 133 -10.71 -31.56 -0.71
N ASN A 134 -9.85 -32.39 -0.11
CA ASN A 134 -8.42 -32.08 0.03
C ASN A 134 -7.73 -31.98 -1.34
N ASN A 135 -8.04 -32.90 -2.26
CA ASN A 135 -7.49 -32.88 -3.62
C ASN A 135 -7.94 -31.65 -4.42
N GLU A 136 -9.20 -31.22 -4.30
CA GLU A 136 -9.69 -30.02 -4.99
C GLU A 136 -9.17 -28.72 -4.34
N LEU A 137 -9.05 -28.66 -3.01
CA LEU A 137 -8.59 -27.47 -2.30
C LEU A 137 -7.07 -27.25 -2.45
N TYR A 138 -6.27 -28.27 -2.13
CA TYR A 138 -4.82 -28.17 -2.07
C TYR A 138 -4.13 -28.62 -3.36
N GLY A 139 -4.83 -29.39 -4.20
CA GLY A 139 -4.26 -30.00 -5.39
C GLY A 139 -3.76 -31.42 -5.11
N ARG A 140 -3.20 -32.04 -6.15
CA ARG A 140 -2.66 -33.39 -6.08
C ARG A 140 -1.35 -33.50 -6.87
N LYS A 141 -0.45 -34.36 -6.41
CA LYS A 141 0.73 -34.78 -7.19
C LYS A 141 0.49 -36.19 -7.73
N LYS A 142 0.75 -36.39 -9.02
CA LYS A 142 0.69 -37.71 -9.68
C LYS A 142 1.96 -37.89 -10.50
N GLY A 143 2.90 -38.68 -9.97
CA GLY A 143 4.24 -38.83 -10.56
C GLY A 143 4.96 -37.48 -10.66
N LYS A 144 5.38 -37.11 -11.87
CA LYS A 144 6.04 -35.82 -12.16
C LYS A 144 5.07 -34.64 -12.28
N TYR A 145 3.76 -34.89 -12.39
CA TYR A 145 2.76 -33.85 -12.63
C TYR A 145 2.15 -33.35 -11.31
N SER A 146 2.09 -32.04 -11.15
CA SER A 146 1.45 -31.37 -10.01
C SER A 146 0.23 -30.60 -10.50
N TYR A 147 -0.95 -30.97 -10.03
CA TYR A 147 -2.20 -30.28 -10.32
C TYR A 147 -2.46 -29.27 -9.20
N LYS A 148 -2.57 -27.98 -9.55
CA LYS A 148 -2.91 -26.94 -8.57
C LYS A 148 -4.36 -27.14 -8.10
N GLY A 149 -4.57 -27.07 -6.80
CA GLY A 149 -5.91 -26.94 -6.23
C GLY A 149 -6.35 -25.49 -6.21
N LEU A 150 -7.62 -25.28 -5.84
CA LEU A 150 -8.24 -23.96 -5.72
C LEU A 150 -7.37 -22.98 -4.92
N LEU A 151 -6.79 -23.42 -3.80
CA LEU A 151 -5.99 -22.56 -2.93
C LEU A 151 -4.78 -21.98 -3.68
N GLY A 152 -4.10 -22.79 -4.50
CA GLY A 152 -3.01 -22.33 -5.34
C GLY A 152 -3.45 -21.43 -6.49
N GLU A 153 -4.62 -21.71 -7.10
CA GLU A 153 -5.18 -20.88 -8.19
C GLU A 153 -5.57 -19.47 -7.74
N ILE A 154 -6.10 -19.35 -6.52
CA ILE A 154 -6.54 -18.05 -5.98
C ILE A 154 -5.42 -17.29 -5.27
N GLY A 155 -4.20 -17.85 -5.23
CA GLY A 155 -3.05 -17.27 -4.54
C GLY A 155 -3.20 -17.27 -3.01
N GLY A 156 -3.89 -18.29 -2.47
CA GLY A 156 -3.99 -18.52 -1.04
C GLY A 156 -2.83 -19.36 -0.51
N GLN A 157 -2.72 -19.40 0.82
CA GLN A 157 -1.68 -20.10 1.55
C GLN A 157 -2.31 -21.07 2.56
N LYS A 158 -1.77 -22.30 2.64
CA LYS A 158 -2.16 -23.23 3.70
C LYS A 158 -1.45 -22.81 5.00
N LEU A 159 -2.21 -22.65 6.07
CA LEU A 159 -1.68 -22.34 7.40
C LEU A 159 -1.58 -23.62 8.25
N SER A 160 -2.62 -24.46 8.23
CA SER A 160 -2.63 -25.75 8.91
C SER A 160 -3.67 -26.70 8.27
N ALA A 161 -3.84 -27.90 8.84
CA ALA A 161 -4.97 -28.76 8.49
C ALA A 161 -6.27 -28.13 9.01
N GLY A 162 -7.13 -27.68 8.10
CA GLY A 162 -8.37 -26.96 8.45
C GLY A 162 -8.23 -25.43 8.53
N CYS A 163 -7.07 -24.86 8.17
CA CYS A 163 -6.87 -23.41 8.17
C CYS A 163 -6.14 -22.93 6.92
N VAL A 164 -6.71 -21.93 6.23
CA VAL A 164 -6.14 -21.35 5.01
C VAL A 164 -6.25 -19.83 5.02
N LEU A 165 -5.26 -19.17 4.43
CA LEU A 165 -5.24 -17.74 4.16
C LEU A 165 -5.61 -17.49 2.71
N VAL A 166 -6.54 -16.57 2.45
CA VAL A 166 -7.02 -16.24 1.11
C VAL A 166 -7.09 -14.71 0.94
N PRO A 167 -6.64 -14.15 -0.19
CA PRO A 167 -6.82 -12.73 -0.48
C PRO A 167 -8.30 -12.33 -0.42
N GLN A 168 -8.63 -11.21 0.23
CA GLN A 168 -10.03 -10.74 0.37
C GLN A 168 -10.76 -10.67 -0.97
N ARG A 169 -10.07 -10.24 -2.03
CA ARG A 169 -10.59 -10.16 -3.42
C ARG A 169 -11.05 -11.50 -4.01
N LYS A 170 -10.65 -12.63 -3.41
CA LYS A 170 -11.02 -13.99 -3.83
C LYS A 170 -12.05 -14.66 -2.90
N LYS A 171 -12.60 -13.91 -1.94
CA LYS A 171 -13.62 -14.37 -0.97
C LYS A 171 -14.71 -15.24 -1.61
N GLN A 172 -15.37 -14.72 -2.64
CA GLN A 172 -16.49 -15.41 -3.29
C GLN A 172 -16.11 -16.79 -3.84
N LYS A 173 -14.91 -16.93 -4.42
CA LYS A 173 -14.44 -18.23 -4.93
C LYS A 173 -14.20 -19.24 -3.81
N ALA A 174 -13.59 -18.79 -2.71
CA ALA A 174 -13.34 -19.65 -1.55
C ALA A 174 -14.65 -20.07 -0.86
N GLU A 175 -15.57 -19.14 -0.59
CA GLU A 175 -16.84 -19.46 0.06
C GLU A 175 -17.74 -20.36 -0.82
N LYS A 176 -17.76 -20.14 -2.14
CA LYS A 176 -18.47 -21.02 -3.07
C LYS A 176 -17.96 -22.46 -2.98
N PHE A 177 -16.65 -22.65 -2.82
CA PHE A 177 -16.04 -23.96 -2.64
C PHE A 177 -16.45 -24.61 -1.32
N PHE A 178 -16.33 -23.92 -0.18
CA PHE A 178 -16.73 -24.49 1.11
C PHE A 178 -18.22 -24.84 1.14
N ARG A 179 -19.08 -24.00 0.55
CA ARG A 179 -20.52 -24.25 0.43
C ARG A 179 -20.84 -25.43 -0.49
N LYS A 180 -20.12 -25.62 -1.59
CA LYS A 180 -20.26 -26.79 -2.49
C LYS A 180 -20.11 -28.10 -1.71
N PHE A 181 -19.17 -28.15 -0.77
CA PHE A 181 -18.94 -29.32 0.07
C PHE A 181 -19.74 -29.32 1.38
N LYS A 182 -20.60 -28.32 1.62
CA LYS A 182 -21.36 -28.18 2.87
C LYS A 182 -20.46 -28.23 4.12
N VAL A 183 -19.26 -27.67 4.01
CA VAL A 183 -18.26 -27.62 5.09
C VAL A 183 -18.58 -26.43 5.99
N TYR A 184 -18.54 -26.64 7.30
CA TYR A 184 -18.63 -25.55 8.27
C TYR A 184 -17.32 -24.77 8.28
N PHE A 185 -17.42 -23.43 8.22
CA PHE A 185 -16.26 -22.55 8.27
C PHE A 185 -16.57 -21.24 9.01
N THR A 186 -15.55 -20.70 9.65
CA THR A 186 -15.51 -19.34 10.17
C THR A 186 -14.47 -18.52 9.39
N GLN A 187 -14.59 -17.19 9.43
CA GLN A 187 -13.63 -16.29 8.79
C GLN A 187 -13.13 -15.24 9.77
N LEU A 188 -11.84 -14.95 9.71
CA LEU A 188 -11.20 -13.83 10.39
C LEU A 188 -10.52 -12.96 9.34
N LYS A 189 -10.84 -11.67 9.32
CA LYS A 189 -10.16 -10.70 8.47
C LYS A 189 -8.85 -10.29 9.12
N VAL A 190 -7.76 -10.42 8.37
CA VAL A 190 -6.41 -10.01 8.80
C VAL A 190 -5.79 -9.12 7.71
N TRP A 191 -4.78 -8.35 8.09
CA TRP A 191 -4.04 -7.50 7.19
C TRP A 191 -2.61 -8.05 7.11
N LYS A 192 -2.14 -8.35 5.89
CA LYS A 192 -0.82 -8.93 5.62
C LYS A 192 -0.24 -8.30 4.37
#